data_AF-A0A8X7N135-F1
#
_entry.id   AF-A0A8X7N135-F1
#
_cell.length_a   1.000
_cell.length_b   1.000
_cell.length_c   1.000
_cell.angle_alpha   90.00
_cell.angle_beta   90.00
_cell.angle_gamma   90.00
#
_symmetry.space_group_name_H-M   'P 1'
#
loop_
_entity.id
_entity.type
_entity.pdbx_description
1 polymer ?
#
loop_
_entity_poly.entity_id
_entity_poly.type
_entity_poly.pdbx_seq_one_letter_code
_entity_poly.pdbx_strand_id
1 'polypeptide(L)'
;MAIFLIIYAAIGTSGDPTERNTGIGLIITACLFILGYASTWAPGIWLFVGESFPARTRAKQAALATASNWVWNFLIAFFTTPITRDIGFNYGFVFAGCNIANAIVAYFFVYETSNLTLEALDDMYTDPNCKAWTSRSWVPAGFDNREGFKHALEKDEDKASMVAGTLVEGERERVEKEKRGHRSAGQGDGSGSASGSGSENGTAANPGAPMMETKEVA
;
A
#
# COMPACT_ATOMS: atom_id res chain seq x y z
N MET A 1 -11.11 12.15 16.84
CA MET A 1 -11.45 12.89 15.60
C MET A 1 -12.73 13.70 15.75
N ALA A 2 -13.91 13.09 15.97
CA ALA A 2 -15.17 13.83 16.12
C ALA A 2 -15.13 14.93 17.19
N ILE A 3 -14.52 14.66 18.35
CA ILE A 3 -14.38 15.64 19.45
C ILE A 3 -13.64 16.91 18.98
N PHE A 4 -12.57 16.79 18.18
CA PHE A 4 -11.82 17.96 17.71
C PHE A 4 -12.65 18.82 16.75
N LEU A 5 -13.50 18.21 15.92
CA LEU A 5 -14.44 18.93 15.05
C LEU A 5 -15.57 19.60 15.83
N ILE A 6 -16.05 18.99 16.91
CA ILE A 6 -17.04 19.61 17.82
C ILE A 6 -16.44 20.85 18.49
N ILE A 7 -15.19 20.76 18.99
CA ILE A 7 -14.50 21.89 19.60
C ILE A 7 -14.21 22.98 18.55
N TYR A 8 -13.78 22.61 17.34
CA TYR A 8 -13.59 23.54 16.23
C TYR A 8 -14.88 24.32 15.91
N ALA A 9 -16.01 23.61 15.77
CA ALA A 9 -17.30 24.22 15.49
C ALA A 9 -17.78 25.10 16.65
N ALA A 10 -17.58 24.68 17.90
CA ALA A 10 -17.93 25.47 19.07
C ALA A 10 -17.15 26.79 19.13
N ILE A 11 -15.82 26.74 18.97
CA ILE A 11 -14.95 27.94 18.96
C ILE A 11 -15.35 28.88 17.82
N GLY A 12 -15.57 28.34 16.62
CA GLY A 12 -15.93 29.14 15.44
C GLY A 12 -17.33 29.75 15.49
N THR A 13 -18.23 29.21 16.31
CA THR A 13 -19.59 29.74 16.48
C THR A 13 -19.67 30.76 17.63
N SER A 14 -18.84 30.61 18.67
CA SER A 14 -18.86 31.49 19.85
C SER A 14 -17.94 32.70 19.77
N GLY A 15 -16.85 32.62 19.00
CA GLY A 15 -15.83 33.67 18.91
C GLY A 15 -15.75 34.29 17.52
N ASP A 16 -15.37 35.57 17.45
CA ASP A 16 -15.06 36.22 16.17
C ASP A 16 -13.76 35.62 15.60
N PRO A 17 -13.76 35.09 14.36
CA PRO A 17 -12.57 34.49 13.73
C PRO A 17 -11.41 35.48 13.53
N THR A 18 -11.69 36.78 13.56
CA THR A 18 -10.67 37.84 13.44
C THR A 18 -9.87 38.03 14.73
N GLU A 19 -10.36 37.54 15.87
CA GLU A 19 -9.61 37.57 17.11
C GLU A 19 -8.48 36.55 17.12
N ARG A 20 -7.29 37.00 17.53
CA ARG A 20 -6.08 36.18 17.57
C ARG A 20 -6.25 34.88 18.34
N ASN A 21 -6.92 34.92 19.50
CA ASN A 21 -7.07 33.75 20.36
C ASN A 21 -8.03 32.72 19.76
N THR A 22 -9.14 33.16 19.16
CA THR A 22 -10.09 32.32 18.44
C THR A 22 -9.43 31.66 17.24
N GLY A 23 -8.70 32.44 16.41
CA GLY A 23 -7.97 31.93 15.26
C GLY A 23 -6.95 30.85 15.63
N ILE A 24 -6.18 31.06 16.71
CA ILE A 24 -5.23 30.04 17.21
C ILE A 24 -5.98 28.76 17.63
N GLY A 25 -7.10 28.90 18.34
CA GLY A 25 -7.93 27.76 18.74
C GLY A 25 -8.45 26.94 17.55
N LEU A 26 -8.91 27.62 16.49
CA LEU A 26 -9.36 26.98 15.25
C LEU A 26 -8.22 26.23 14.55
N ILE A 27 -7.01 26.81 14.49
CA ILE A 27 -5.85 26.15 13.87
C ILE A 27 -5.43 24.91 14.66
N ILE A 28 -5.31 25.01 15.98
CA ILE A 28 -4.89 23.89 16.83
C ILE A 28 -5.87 22.72 16.69
N THR A 29 -7.17 23.00 16.79
CA THR A 29 -8.21 21.97 16.69
C THR A 29 -8.26 21.33 15.29
N ALA A 30 -8.07 22.11 14.23
CA ALA A 30 -7.93 21.59 12.87
C ALA A 30 -6.69 20.69 12.70
N CYS A 31 -5.54 21.10 13.23
CA CYS A 31 -4.31 20.30 13.19
C CYS A 31 -4.46 18.97 13.93
N LEU A 32 -5.08 18.97 15.11
CA LEU A 32 -5.34 17.73 15.86
C LEU A 32 -6.32 16.80 15.14
N PHE A 33 -7.31 17.36 14.42
CA PHE A 33 -8.17 16.58 13.55
C PHE A 33 -7.37 15.93 12.41
N ILE A 34 -6.54 16.71 11.69
CA ILE A 34 -5.71 16.22 10.58
C ILE A 34 -4.75 15.13 11.06
N LEU A 35 -4.11 15.31 12.22
CA LEU A 35 -3.22 14.31 12.81
C LEU A 35 -3.94 12.99 13.06
N GLY A 36 -5.16 13.04 13.63
CA GLY A 36 -5.96 11.84 13.85
C GLY A 36 -6.39 11.17 12.53
N TYR A 37 -6.78 11.96 11.53
CA TYR A 37 -7.14 11.45 10.21
C TYR A 37 -5.95 10.78 9.51
N ALA A 38 -4.79 11.44 9.53
CA ALA A 38 -3.57 10.97 8.89
C ALA A 38 -3.03 9.66 9.50
N SER A 39 -3.18 9.47 10.82
CA SER A 39 -2.69 8.27 11.50
C SER A 39 -3.62 7.06 11.40
N THR A 40 -4.91 7.26 11.10
CA THR A 40 -5.91 6.19 11.13
C THR A 40 -6.57 5.98 9.78
N TRP A 41 -7.43 6.91 9.35
CA TRP A 41 -8.27 6.74 8.17
C TRP A 41 -7.52 6.91 6.86
N ALA A 42 -6.54 7.82 6.79
CA ALA A 42 -5.83 8.10 5.56
C ALA A 42 -5.11 6.86 5.00
N PRO A 43 -4.26 6.14 5.75
CA PRO A 43 -3.69 4.87 5.28
C PRO A 43 -4.64 3.68 5.50
N GLY A 44 -5.40 3.68 6.60
CA GLY A 44 -6.17 2.51 7.03
C GLY A 44 -7.24 2.09 6.03
N ILE A 45 -7.91 3.03 5.35
CA ILE A 45 -8.95 2.67 4.39
C ILE A 45 -8.37 1.97 3.16
N TRP A 46 -7.20 2.40 2.68
CA TRP A 46 -6.57 1.79 1.50
C TRP A 46 -5.99 0.42 1.82
N LEU A 47 -5.47 0.23 3.04
CA LEU A 47 -5.06 -1.08 3.55
C LEU A 47 -6.28 -2.02 3.66
N PHE A 48 -7.35 -1.56 4.30
CA PHE A 48 -8.58 -2.33 4.46
C PHE A 48 -9.17 -2.76 3.11
N VAL A 49 -9.21 -1.86 2.12
CA VAL A 49 -9.63 -2.16 0.75
C VAL A 49 -8.73 -3.21 0.09
N GLY A 50 -7.42 -3.18 0.36
CA GLY A 50 -6.48 -4.19 -0.14
C GLY A 50 -6.69 -5.59 0.45
N GLU A 51 -7.07 -5.65 1.74
CA GLU A 51 -7.23 -6.90 2.49
C GLU A 51 -8.63 -7.51 2.37
N SER A 52 -9.67 -6.69 2.25
CA SER A 52 -11.07 -7.16 2.31
C SER A 52 -11.57 -7.79 1.02
N PHE A 53 -10.91 -7.55 -0.11
CA PHE A 53 -11.41 -7.99 -1.40
C PHE A 53 -10.89 -9.39 -1.78
N PRO A 54 -11.80 -10.34 -2.10
CA PRO A 54 -11.43 -11.66 -2.59
C PRO A 54 -10.62 -11.57 -3.88
N ALA A 55 -9.62 -12.43 -4.04
CA ALA A 55 -8.65 -12.37 -5.13
C ALA A 55 -9.31 -12.33 -6.53
N ARG A 56 -10.42 -13.04 -6.71
CA ARG A 56 -11.15 -13.15 -8.00
C ARG A 56 -11.82 -11.85 -8.43
N THR A 57 -12.35 -11.06 -7.51
CA THR A 57 -13.18 -9.87 -7.79
C THR A 57 -12.53 -8.56 -7.38
N ARG A 58 -11.31 -8.63 -6.81
CA ARG A 58 -10.54 -7.50 -6.28
C ARG A 58 -10.48 -6.31 -7.24
N ALA A 59 -10.17 -6.53 -8.52
CA ALA A 59 -10.06 -5.42 -9.48
C ALA A 59 -11.38 -4.65 -9.66
N LYS A 60 -12.52 -5.35 -9.73
CA LYS A 60 -13.84 -4.72 -9.92
C LYS A 60 -14.28 -3.96 -8.65
N GLN A 61 -14.06 -4.58 -7.48
CA GLN A 61 -14.41 -3.97 -6.20
C GLN A 61 -13.52 -2.75 -5.90
N ALA A 62 -12.22 -2.82 -6.20
CA ALA A 62 -11.29 -1.71 -6.06
C ALA A 62 -11.60 -0.54 -7.00
N ALA A 63 -12.01 -0.82 -8.24
CA ALA A 63 -12.44 0.21 -9.18
C ALA A 63 -13.70 0.93 -8.66
N LEU A 64 -14.69 0.18 -8.14
CA LEU A 64 -15.90 0.77 -7.57
C LEU A 64 -15.63 1.59 -6.30
N ALA A 65 -14.75 1.11 -5.43
CA ALA A 65 -14.34 1.82 -4.21
C ALA A 65 -13.64 3.14 -4.56
N THR A 66 -12.69 3.10 -5.50
CA THR A 66 -11.98 4.29 -5.98
C THR A 66 -12.93 5.27 -6.67
N ALA A 67 -13.81 4.79 -7.55
CA ALA A 67 -14.81 5.63 -8.20
C ALA A 67 -15.74 6.31 -7.19
N SER A 68 -16.20 5.57 -6.19
CA SER A 68 -17.05 6.10 -5.10
C SER A 68 -16.30 7.17 -4.29
N ASN A 69 -15.00 6.97 -4.02
CA ASN A 69 -14.16 7.97 -3.36
C ASN A 69 -14.10 9.27 -4.17
N TRP A 70 -13.84 9.18 -5.48
CA TRP A 70 -13.81 10.36 -6.35
C TRP A 70 -15.15 11.07 -6.46
N VAL A 71 -16.25 10.32 -6.54
CA VAL A 71 -17.61 10.88 -6.56
C VAL A 71 -17.89 11.63 -5.26
N TRP A 72 -17.56 11.07 -4.09
CA TRP A 72 -17.77 11.77 -2.83
C TRP A 72 -16.84 13.01 -2.71
N ASN A 73 -15.59 12.93 -3.15
CA ASN A 73 -14.72 14.09 -3.17
C ASN A 73 -15.30 15.24 -4.02
N PHE A 74 -15.89 14.90 -5.18
CA PHE A 74 -16.60 15.86 -6.02
C PHE A 74 -17.83 16.46 -5.31
N LEU A 75 -18.67 15.61 -4.69
CA LEU A 75 -19.87 16.07 -3.99
C LEU A 75 -19.52 16.99 -2.82
N ILE A 76 -18.51 16.66 -2.01
CA ILE A 76 -18.03 17.53 -0.92
C ILE A 76 -17.57 18.86 -1.50
N ALA A 77 -16.72 18.86 -2.53
CA ALA A 77 -16.21 20.10 -3.12
C ALA A 77 -17.34 20.97 -3.69
N PHE A 78 -18.33 20.35 -4.36
CA PHE A 78 -19.45 21.04 -4.98
C PHE A 78 -20.42 21.62 -3.93
N PHE A 79 -20.78 20.86 -2.91
CA PHE A 79 -21.75 21.29 -1.89
C PHE A 79 -21.15 22.10 -0.76
N THR A 80 -19.85 22.00 -0.48
CA THR A 80 -19.21 22.72 0.64
C THR A 80 -19.33 24.24 0.49
N THR A 81 -19.13 24.79 -0.71
CA THR A 81 -19.20 26.24 -0.95
C THR A 81 -20.57 26.85 -0.63
N PRO A 82 -21.70 26.36 -1.19
CA PRO A 82 -23.01 26.90 -0.87
C PRO A 82 -23.39 26.64 0.60
N ILE A 83 -23.08 25.47 1.15
CA ILE A 83 -23.41 25.14 2.55
C ILE A 83 -22.66 26.07 3.50
N THR A 84 -21.34 26.22 3.35
CA THR A 84 -20.53 27.05 4.25
C THR A 84 -20.95 28.52 4.23
N ARG A 85 -21.50 29.00 3.10
CA ARG A 85 -22.03 30.37 3.01
C ARG A 85 -23.25 30.58 3.92
N ASP A 86 -24.12 29.58 4.02
CA ASP A 86 -25.39 29.71 4.72
C ASP A 86 -25.27 29.31 6.21
N ILE A 87 -24.43 28.32 6.54
CA ILE A 87 -24.28 27.80 7.93
C ILE A 87 -22.95 28.12 8.61
N GLY A 88 -21.96 28.67 7.89
CA GLY A 88 -20.67 29.06 8.45
C GLY A 88 -19.96 27.94 9.22
N PHE A 89 -19.48 28.25 10.43
CA PHE A 89 -18.74 27.32 11.29
C PHE A 89 -19.59 26.16 11.84
N ASN A 90 -20.93 26.25 11.79
CA ASN A 90 -21.79 25.13 12.19
C ASN A 90 -21.62 23.91 11.28
N TYR A 91 -21.03 24.08 10.09
CA TYR A 91 -20.69 22.96 9.19
C TYR A 91 -19.76 21.94 9.86
N GLY A 92 -18.94 22.36 10.83
CA GLY A 92 -18.10 21.46 11.61
C GLY A 92 -18.90 20.42 12.43
N PHE A 93 -20.11 20.77 12.90
CA PHE A 93 -20.98 19.81 13.60
C PHE A 93 -21.53 18.73 12.67
N VAL A 94 -21.79 19.07 11.41
CA VAL A 94 -22.22 18.10 10.39
C VAL A 94 -21.11 17.07 10.15
N PHE A 95 -19.88 17.52 9.96
CA PHE A 95 -18.74 16.61 9.81
C PHE A 95 -18.46 15.80 11.08
N ALA A 96 -18.65 16.37 12.26
CA ALA A 96 -18.55 15.62 13.50
C ALA A 96 -19.60 14.50 13.58
N GLY A 97 -20.85 14.77 13.19
CA GLY A 97 -21.91 13.79 13.07
C GLY A 97 -21.57 12.66 12.09
N CYS A 98 -21.06 13.02 10.90
CA CYS A 98 -20.58 12.03 9.91
C CYS A 98 -19.44 11.18 10.45
N ASN A 99 -18.51 11.75 11.23
CA ASN A 99 -17.43 11.00 11.88
C ASN A 99 -17.96 10.00 12.91
N ILE A 100 -18.99 10.36 13.68
CA ILE A 100 -19.62 9.46 14.65
C ILE A 100 -20.37 8.34 13.93
N ALA A 101 -21.16 8.68 12.91
CA ALA A 101 -21.85 7.69 12.08
C ALA A 101 -20.86 6.70 11.44
N ASN A 102 -19.73 7.19 10.93
CA ASN A 102 -18.66 6.37 10.40
C ASN A 102 -18.05 5.45 11.47
N ALA A 103 -17.85 5.93 12.70
CA ALA A 103 -17.37 5.09 13.81
C ALA A 103 -18.37 3.97 14.17
N ILE A 104 -19.68 4.25 14.12
CA ILE A 104 -20.73 3.26 14.33
C ILE A 104 -20.70 2.21 13.21
N VAL A 105 -20.65 2.64 11.95
CA VAL A 105 -20.56 1.73 10.80
C VAL A 105 -19.30 0.88 10.88
N ALA A 106 -18.16 1.49 11.21
CA ALA A 106 -16.91 0.75 11.38
C ALA A 106 -17.06 -0.33 12.47
N TYR A 107 -17.61 0.00 13.63
CA TYR A 107 -17.80 -0.97 14.71
C TYR A 107 -18.70 -2.16 14.34
N PHE A 108 -19.76 -1.94 13.56
CA PHE A 108 -20.72 -2.99 13.21
C PHE A 108 -20.40 -3.77 11.94
N PHE A 109 -19.63 -3.20 11.00
CA PHE A 109 -19.43 -3.78 9.68
C PHE A 109 -17.97 -4.08 9.33
N VAL A 110 -16.99 -3.53 10.06
CA VAL A 110 -15.57 -3.79 9.78
C VAL A 110 -15.11 -5.00 10.57
N TYR A 111 -14.63 -6.00 9.84
CA TYR A 111 -14.00 -7.20 10.41
C TYR A 111 -12.52 -6.91 10.70
N GLU A 112 -12.05 -7.38 11.85
CA GLU A 112 -10.63 -7.36 12.24
C GLU A 112 -9.80 -8.33 11.39
N THR A 113 -8.98 -7.77 10.50
CA THR A 113 -8.16 -8.52 9.54
C THR A 113 -6.73 -8.79 10.01
N SER A 114 -6.29 -8.18 11.12
CA SER A 114 -4.89 -8.27 11.58
C SER A 114 -4.45 -9.71 11.87
N ASN A 115 -3.22 -10.05 11.46
CA ASN A 115 -2.56 -11.34 11.67
C ASN A 115 -3.26 -12.53 10.98
N LEU A 116 -3.97 -12.29 9.87
CA LEU A 116 -4.57 -13.33 9.02
C LEU A 116 -4.01 -13.22 7.60
N THR A 117 -3.96 -14.35 6.90
CA THR A 117 -3.65 -14.38 5.46
C THR A 117 -4.88 -14.01 4.65
N LEU A 118 -4.69 -13.60 3.40
CA LEU A 118 -5.80 -13.31 2.48
C LEU A 118 -6.75 -14.51 2.28
N GLU A 119 -6.24 -15.74 2.37
CA GLU A 119 -7.04 -16.97 2.28
C GLU A 119 -7.84 -17.20 3.56
N ALA A 120 -7.22 -17.07 4.74
CA ALA A 120 -7.91 -17.18 6.01
C ALA A 120 -8.96 -16.07 6.22
N LEU A 121 -8.76 -14.90 5.62
CA LEU A 121 -9.76 -13.84 5.58
C LEU A 121 -10.98 -14.24 4.76
N ASP A 122 -10.79 -14.87 3.59
CA ASP A 122 -11.90 -15.35 2.76
C ASP A 122 -12.71 -16.43 3.49
N ASP A 123 -12.03 -17.32 4.23
CA ASP A 123 -12.66 -18.31 5.10
C ASP A 123 -13.47 -17.65 6.23
N MET A 124 -12.91 -16.62 6.89
CA MET A 124 -13.57 -15.87 7.95
C MET A 124 -14.83 -15.13 7.44
N TYR A 125 -14.77 -14.56 6.23
CA TYR A 125 -15.93 -13.89 5.61
C TYR A 125 -17.03 -14.87 5.20
N THR A 126 -16.69 -16.14 4.98
CA THR A 126 -17.64 -17.20 4.61
C THR A 126 -18.26 -17.90 5.83
N ASP A 127 -17.69 -17.73 7.03
CA ASP A 127 -18.20 -18.30 8.27
C ASP A 127 -19.51 -17.62 8.75
N PRO A 128 -20.66 -18.34 8.77
CA PRO A 128 -21.95 -17.77 9.18
C PRO A 128 -22.01 -17.32 10.64
N ASN A 129 -21.12 -17.84 11.49
CA ASN A 129 -21.09 -17.52 12.92
C ASN A 129 -20.18 -16.32 13.22
N CYS A 130 -19.36 -15.89 12.26
CA CYS A 130 -18.43 -14.79 12.42
C CYS A 130 -19.10 -13.45 12.11
N LYS A 131 -19.33 -12.64 13.14
CA LYS A 131 -19.85 -11.26 13.02
C LYS A 131 -18.70 -10.28 13.16
N ALA A 132 -18.80 -9.12 12.51
CA ALA A 132 -17.76 -8.09 12.50
C ALA A 132 -17.24 -7.73 13.91
N TRP A 133 -18.13 -7.57 14.90
CA TRP A 133 -17.72 -7.21 16.28
C TRP A 133 -17.10 -8.37 17.08
N THR A 134 -17.26 -9.62 16.63
CA THR A 134 -16.67 -10.82 17.26
C THR A 134 -15.48 -11.35 16.46
N SER A 135 -15.20 -10.77 15.29
CA SER A 135 -14.18 -11.29 14.37
C SER A 135 -12.80 -11.37 15.03
N ARG A 136 -12.48 -10.49 15.99
CA ARG A 136 -11.18 -10.50 16.72
C ARG A 136 -10.86 -11.84 17.39
N SER A 137 -11.87 -12.60 17.85
CA SER A 137 -11.67 -13.92 18.45
C SER A 137 -11.75 -15.07 17.44
N TRP A 138 -12.02 -14.79 16.16
CA TRP A 138 -12.02 -15.81 15.11
C TRP A 138 -10.59 -16.28 14.85
N VAL A 139 -10.43 -17.60 14.72
CA VAL A 139 -9.16 -18.28 14.50
C VAL A 139 -9.35 -19.32 13.40
N PRO A 140 -8.38 -19.47 12.47
CA PRO A 140 -8.42 -20.54 11.46
C PRO A 140 -8.49 -21.94 12.07
N ALA A 141 -9.09 -22.88 11.35
CA ALA A 141 -9.22 -24.26 11.81
C ALA A 141 -7.85 -24.89 12.12
N GLY A 142 -7.71 -25.48 13.31
CA GLY A 142 -6.48 -26.14 13.76
C GLY A 142 -5.53 -25.28 14.59
N PHE A 143 -5.89 -24.03 14.90
CA PHE A 143 -5.11 -23.14 15.75
C PHE A 143 -5.92 -22.65 16.96
N ASP A 144 -5.25 -22.48 18.10
CA ASP A 144 -5.88 -21.98 19.34
C ASP A 144 -5.94 -20.45 19.39
N ASN A 145 -5.02 -19.77 18.69
CA ASN A 145 -4.94 -18.30 18.65
C ASN A 145 -4.29 -17.79 17.35
N ARG A 146 -4.52 -16.50 17.03
CA ARG A 146 -3.98 -15.85 15.82
C ARG A 146 -2.45 -15.70 15.83
N GLU A 147 -1.82 -15.60 17.00
CA GLU A 147 -0.36 -15.47 17.10
C GLU A 147 0.36 -16.77 16.72
N GLY A 148 -0.17 -17.90 17.18
CA GLY A 148 0.29 -19.24 16.81
C GLY A 148 0.10 -19.53 15.33
N PHE A 149 -1.01 -19.05 14.74
CA PHE A 149 -1.21 -19.09 13.30
C PHE A 149 -0.15 -18.28 12.55
N LYS A 150 0.11 -17.04 12.97
CA LYS A 150 1.13 -16.18 12.37
C LYS A 150 2.54 -16.80 12.45
N HIS A 151 2.93 -17.33 13.60
CA HIS A 151 4.24 -17.97 13.77
C HIS A 151 4.39 -19.25 12.94
N ALA A 152 3.31 -20.00 12.73
CA ALA A 152 3.34 -21.15 11.84
C ALA A 152 3.61 -20.72 10.40
N LEU A 153 3.00 -19.62 9.94
CA LEU A 153 3.24 -19.07 8.62
C LEU A 153 4.66 -18.54 8.44
N GLU A 154 5.16 -17.75 9.40
CA GLU A 154 6.55 -17.24 9.38
C GLU A 154 7.55 -18.39 9.28
N LYS A 155 7.32 -19.47 10.06
CA LYS A 155 8.17 -20.65 10.03
C LYS A 155 8.13 -21.38 8.68
N ASP A 156 6.98 -21.43 8.02
CA ASP A 156 6.85 -22.08 6.73
C ASP A 156 7.44 -21.23 5.59
N GLU A 157 7.35 -19.90 5.68
CA GLU A 157 8.01 -18.96 4.77
C GLU A 157 9.54 -19.01 4.90
N ASP A 158 10.07 -19.05 6.12
CA ASP A 158 11.51 -19.19 6.39
C ASP A 158 12.07 -20.48 5.79
N LYS A 159 11.35 -21.61 5.98
CA LYS A 159 11.72 -22.89 5.37
C LYS A 159 11.72 -22.80 3.84
N ALA A 160 10.69 -22.20 3.24
CA ALA A 160 10.57 -22.08 1.80
C ALA A 160 11.72 -21.23 1.21
N SER A 161 12.06 -20.12 1.87
CA SER A 161 13.19 -19.25 1.51
C SER A 161 14.53 -19.99 1.61
N MET A 162 14.76 -20.75 2.68
CA MET A 162 15.95 -21.57 2.86
C MET A 162 16.10 -22.64 1.77
N VAL A 163 15.00 -23.32 1.42
CA VAL A 163 15.00 -24.33 0.35
C VAL A 163 15.28 -23.66 -1.00
N ALA A 164 14.61 -22.54 -1.31
CA ALA A 164 14.84 -21.79 -2.53
C ALA A 164 16.31 -21.34 -2.66
N GLY A 165 16.90 -20.81 -1.58
CA GLY A 165 18.32 -20.45 -1.54
C GLY A 165 19.25 -21.64 -1.79
N THR A 166 18.92 -22.81 -1.23
CA THR A 166 19.70 -24.04 -1.43
C THR A 166 19.63 -24.52 -2.88
N LEU A 167 18.47 -24.44 -3.53
CA LEU A 167 18.30 -24.78 -4.93
C LEU A 167 19.07 -23.83 -5.85
N VAL A 168 19.01 -22.53 -5.57
CA VAL A 168 19.76 -21.50 -6.32
C VAL A 168 21.27 -21.73 -6.22
N GLU A 169 21.79 -22.03 -5.01
CA GLU A 169 23.22 -22.33 -4.85
C GLU A 169 23.61 -23.62 -5.60
N GLY A 170 22.75 -24.65 -5.54
CA GLY A 170 22.95 -25.89 -6.28
C GLY A 170 22.99 -25.69 -7.80
N GLU A 171 22.14 -24.81 -8.36
CA GLU A 171 22.19 -24.45 -9.78
C GLU A 171 23.45 -23.66 -10.12
N ARG A 172 23.86 -22.72 -9.26
CA ARG A 172 25.08 -21.93 -9.44
C ARG A 172 26.34 -22.81 -9.49
N GLU A 173 26.44 -23.79 -8.60
CA GLU A 173 27.53 -24.77 -8.60
C GLU A 173 27.55 -25.64 -9.87
N ARG A 174 26.37 -26.05 -10.38
CA ARG A 174 26.27 -26.84 -11.63
C ARG A 174 26.76 -26.03 -12.83
N VAL A 175 26.33 -24.78 -12.95
CA VAL A 175 26.77 -23.86 -14.01
C VAL A 175 28.28 -23.60 -13.93
N GLU A 176 28.83 -23.46 -12.72
CA GLU A 176 30.27 -23.25 -12.57
C GLU A 176 31.08 -24.51 -12.96
N LYS A 177 30.60 -25.70 -12.58
CA LYS A 177 31.21 -26.97 -13.00
C LYS A 177 31.17 -27.16 -14.51
N GLU A 178 30.07 -26.78 -15.17
CA GLU A 178 29.95 -26.83 -16.63
C GLU A 178 30.94 -25.87 -17.32
N LYS A 179 31.08 -24.63 -16.82
CA LYS A 179 32.07 -23.65 -17.31
C LYS A 179 33.53 -24.09 -17.06
N ARG A 180 33.80 -24.88 -16.02
CA ARG A 180 35.13 -25.48 -15.78
C ARG A 180 35.38 -26.65 -16.73
N GLY A 181 34.37 -27.50 -16.97
CA GLY A 181 34.44 -28.60 -17.93
C GLY A 181 34.73 -28.14 -19.36
N HIS A 182 34.03 -27.10 -19.84
CA HIS A 182 34.27 -26.53 -21.18
C HIS A 182 35.67 -25.91 -21.35
N ARG A 183 36.24 -25.31 -20.30
CA ARG A 183 37.63 -24.78 -20.33
C ARG A 183 38.68 -25.89 -20.35
N SER A 184 38.42 -27.03 -19.73
CA SER A 184 39.34 -28.17 -19.74
C SER A 184 39.35 -28.91 -21.09
N ALA A 185 38.24 -28.87 -21.85
CA ALA A 185 38.14 -29.48 -23.17
C ALA A 185 38.78 -28.64 -24.30
N GLY A 186 39.01 -27.34 -24.08
CA GLY A 186 39.65 -26.44 -25.04
C GLY A 186 41.18 -26.34 -24.92
N GLN A 187 41.80 -27.04 -23.97
CA GLN A 187 43.25 -26.98 -23.70
C GLN A 187 43.96 -28.32 -24.02
N GLY A 188 43.51 -29.00 -25.06
CA GLY A 188 44.09 -30.25 -25.53
C GLY A 188 43.92 -30.38 -27.04
N ASP A 189 44.60 -29.51 -27.79
CA ASP A 189 45.13 -29.76 -29.13
C ASP A 189 45.64 -28.44 -29.72
N GLY A 190 46.96 -28.33 -29.93
CA GLY A 190 47.54 -27.12 -30.52
C GLY A 190 49.05 -26.99 -30.45
N SER A 191 49.82 -28.07 -30.65
CA SER A 191 51.22 -27.96 -31.05
C SER A 191 51.31 -28.08 -32.59
N GLY A 192 51.63 -27.00 -33.29
CA GLY A 192 51.78 -27.03 -34.75
C GLY A 192 52.01 -25.66 -35.39
N SER A 193 53.29 -25.35 -35.56
CA SER A 193 53.94 -24.28 -36.33
C SER A 193 53.28 -23.72 -37.61
N ALA A 194 53.51 -22.40 -37.78
CA ALA A 194 54.00 -21.69 -38.98
C ALA A 194 53.04 -21.07 -40.02
N SER A 195 53.30 -19.75 -40.20
CA SER A 195 53.38 -18.97 -41.45
C SER A 195 52.11 -18.56 -42.20
N GLY A 196 51.99 -17.25 -42.47
CA GLY A 196 51.03 -16.68 -43.41
C GLY A 196 50.88 -15.16 -43.27
N SER A 197 51.72 -14.42 -43.99
CA SER A 197 51.75 -12.96 -44.16
C SER A 197 50.62 -12.39 -45.05
N GLY A 198 50.20 -11.14 -44.79
CA GLY A 198 49.44 -10.28 -45.72
C GLY A 198 48.64 -9.19 -44.96
N SER A 199 49.22 -8.02 -44.68
CA SER A 199 49.05 -6.73 -45.42
C SER A 199 47.59 -6.24 -45.49
N GLU A 200 47.20 -5.30 -44.61
CA GLU A 200 46.84 -3.88 -44.92
C GLU A 200 45.32 -3.71 -44.78
N ASN A 201 44.70 -2.61 -44.35
CA ASN A 201 45.07 -1.25 -43.99
C ASN A 201 43.87 -0.64 -43.22
N GLY A 202 44.06 0.45 -42.47
CA GLY A 202 42.98 1.43 -42.24
C GLY A 202 42.52 1.70 -40.81
N THR A 203 43.39 2.35 -40.03
CA THR A 203 43.13 3.62 -39.32
C THR A 203 41.79 3.86 -38.60
N ALA A 204 41.89 3.77 -37.25
CA ALA A 204 41.48 4.75 -36.23
C ALA A 204 40.10 5.43 -36.29
N ALA A 205 39.30 5.25 -35.23
CA ALA A 205 39.10 6.23 -34.14
C ALA A 205 37.78 5.98 -33.38
N ASN A 206 37.90 5.96 -32.05
CA ASN A 206 36.83 5.89 -31.04
C ASN A 206 36.35 7.32 -30.67
N PRO A 207 35.50 7.50 -29.64
CA PRO A 207 34.03 7.49 -29.57
C PRO A 207 33.41 8.91 -29.60
N GLY A 208 32.12 9.02 -29.89
CA GLY A 208 31.39 10.28 -29.72
C GLY A 208 29.88 10.09 -29.66
N ALA A 209 29.33 10.09 -28.44
CA ALA A 209 27.90 10.35 -28.24
C ALA A 209 27.56 11.79 -28.68
N PRO A 210 26.32 12.04 -29.14
CA PRO A 210 25.55 13.05 -28.43
C PRO A 210 24.06 12.73 -28.26
N MET A 211 23.53 13.34 -27.20
CA MET A 211 22.13 13.51 -26.83
C MET A 211 21.24 13.95 -28.00
N MET A 212 20.02 13.42 -28.06
CA MET A 212 18.88 14.12 -28.67
C MET A 212 17.86 14.50 -27.61
N GLU A 213 17.99 15.76 -27.18
CA GLU A 213 16.95 16.60 -26.64
C GLU A 213 16.18 17.24 -27.83
N THR A 214 14.87 17.05 -27.91
CA THR A 214 13.87 17.89 -28.60
C THR A 214 12.49 17.32 -28.23
N LYS A 215 11.43 18.07 -27.91
CA LYS A 215 11.11 19.49 -27.87
C LYS A 215 9.85 19.64 -27.03
N GLU A 216 9.78 20.71 -26.22
CA GLU A 216 8.53 21.31 -25.77
C GLU A 216 7.66 21.72 -26.97
N VAL A 217 6.35 21.50 -26.88
CA VAL A 217 5.36 22.34 -27.57
C VAL A 217 4.11 22.45 -26.68
N ALA A 218 3.90 23.67 -26.19
CA ALA A 218 2.65 24.37 -25.82
C ALA A 218 1.64 23.70 -24.88
#